data_AF-A0A7J4QDU6-F1
#
_entry.id   AF-A0A7J4QDU6-F1
#
_cell.length_a   1.000
_cell.length_b   1.000
_cell.length_c   1.000
_cell.angle_alpha   90.00
_cell.angle_beta   90.00
_cell.angle_gamma   90.00
#
_symmetry.space_group_name_H-M   'P 1'
#
loop_
_entity.id
_entity.type
_entity.pdbx_description
1 polymer ?
#
loop_
_entity_poly.entity_id
_entity_poly.type
_entity_poly.pdbx_seq_one_letter_code
_entity_poly.pdbx_strand_id
1 'polypeptide(L)'
;MKLANKDGKCCNWRDKGAKGLYFLGAVLFGALGFAAMIHGIILQLNLGFTYGFVGYLIGLLFIGAAKCCKMRMHESCCPDWHMMKD
;
A
#
# COMPACT_ATOMS: atom_id res chain seq x y z
N MET A 1 17.24 -13.97 -25.86
CA MET A 1 17.91 -12.65 -25.84
C MET A 1 17.88 -12.10 -24.41
N LYS A 2 19.04 -11.90 -23.79
CA LYS A 2 19.17 -11.27 -22.46
C LYS A 2 19.43 -9.77 -22.70
N LEU A 3 18.47 -8.91 -22.38
CA LEU A 3 18.69 -7.47 -22.34
C LEU A 3 19.38 -7.14 -21.01
N ALA A 4 20.70 -7.01 -21.04
CA ALA A 4 21.49 -6.55 -19.91
C ALA A 4 21.37 -5.01 -19.86
N ASN A 5 20.70 -4.50 -18.82
CA ASN A 5 20.76 -3.09 -18.46
C ASN A 5 22.14 -2.80 -17.82
N LYS A 6 22.70 -1.61 -18.06
CA LYS A 6 24.09 -1.20 -17.75
C LYS A 6 24.50 -1.30 -16.27
N ASP A 7 23.57 -1.60 -15.36
CA ASP A 7 23.82 -1.57 -13.92
C ASP A 7 24.08 -2.94 -13.28
N GLY A 8 24.12 -4.04 -14.04
CA GLY A 8 24.39 -5.38 -13.47
C GLY A 8 23.32 -5.89 -12.49
N LYS A 9 22.31 -5.09 -12.16
CA LYS A 9 21.13 -5.52 -11.40
C LYS A 9 20.15 -6.17 -12.39
N CYS A 10 20.21 -7.50 -12.47
CA CYS A 10 19.14 -8.28 -13.06
C CYS A 10 17.83 -7.92 -12.35
N CYS A 11 16.97 -7.11 -12.97
CA CYS A 11 15.56 -7.02 -12.59
C CYS A 11 14.96 -8.42 -12.80
N ASN A 12 14.92 -9.21 -11.74
CA ASN A 12 14.41 -10.57 -11.77
C ASN A 12 12.90 -10.47 -12.01
N TRP A 13 12.33 -11.36 -12.83
CA TRP A 13 10.87 -11.40 -13.02
C TRP A 13 10.10 -11.59 -11.70
N ARG A 14 10.77 -12.18 -10.69
CA ARG A 14 10.31 -12.24 -9.29
C ARG A 14 10.08 -10.86 -8.64
N ASP A 15 10.92 -9.86 -8.92
CA ASP A 15 10.76 -8.50 -8.36
C ASP A 15 9.56 -7.77 -8.96
N LYS A 16 9.24 -8.03 -10.24
CA LYS A 16 8.02 -7.51 -10.87
C LYS A 16 6.75 -8.12 -10.24
N GLY A 17 6.78 -9.43 -9.94
CA GLY A 17 5.68 -10.11 -9.25
C GLY A 17 5.45 -9.59 -7.82
N ALA A 18 6.54 -9.37 -7.08
CA ALA A 18 6.47 -8.82 -5.73
C ALA A 18 5.84 -7.40 -5.71
N LYS A 19 6.19 -6.53 -6.68
CA LYS A 19 5.59 -5.19 -6.80
C LYS A 19 4.07 -5.22 -6.99
N GLY A 20 3.56 -6.14 -7.81
CA GLY A 20 2.12 -6.35 -7.97
C GLY A 20 1.44 -6.82 -6.68
N LEU A 21 2.09 -7.70 -5.93
CA LEU A 21 1.58 -8.21 -4.65
C LEU A 21 1.52 -7.10 -3.58
N TYR A 22 2.54 -6.23 -3.49
CA TYR A 22 2.53 -5.09 -2.58
C TYR A 22 1.46 -4.06 -2.93
N PHE A 23 1.22 -3.82 -4.22
CA PHE A 23 0.14 -2.96 -4.68
C PHE A 23 -1.23 -3.55 -4.32
N LEU A 24 -1.44 -4.83 -4.60
CA LEU A 24 -2.68 -5.53 -4.24
C LEU A 24 -2.90 -5.50 -2.71
N GLY A 25 -1.85 -5.72 -1.93
CA GLY A 25 -1.88 -5.58 -0.47
C GLY A 25 -2.27 -4.16 -0.03
N ALA A 26 -1.67 -3.12 -0.59
CA ALA A 26 -2.01 -1.74 -0.27
C ALA A 26 -3.48 -1.40 -0.59
N VAL A 27 -4.01 -1.90 -1.71
CA VAL A 27 -5.42 -1.74 -2.08
C VAL A 27 -6.34 -2.46 -1.11
N LEU A 28 -6.02 -3.71 -0.74
CA LEU A 28 -6.80 -4.49 0.22
C LEU A 28 -6.83 -3.83 1.61
N PHE A 29 -5.66 -3.43 2.12
CA PHE A 29 -5.57 -2.73 3.41
C PHE A 29 -6.26 -1.37 3.39
N GLY A 30 -6.19 -0.65 2.28
CA GLY A 30 -6.94 0.60 2.09
C GLY A 30 -8.46 0.38 2.15
N ALA A 31 -8.97 -0.63 1.44
CA ALA A 31 -10.39 -0.98 1.43
C ALA A 31 -10.86 -1.45 2.83
N LEU A 32 -10.09 -2.30 3.50
CA LEU A 32 -10.35 -2.74 4.87
C LEU A 32 -10.36 -1.57 5.87
N GLY A 33 -9.40 -0.65 5.76
CA GLY A 33 -9.35 0.54 6.61
C GLY A 33 -10.57 1.45 6.42
N PHE A 34 -11.00 1.65 5.17
CA PHE A 34 -12.20 2.42 4.86
C PHE A 34 -13.47 1.75 5.37
N ALA A 35 -13.62 0.44 5.19
CA ALA A 35 -14.74 -0.32 5.73
C ALA A 35 -14.80 -0.25 7.26
N ALA A 36 -13.65 -0.34 7.94
CA ALA A 36 -13.56 -0.20 9.40
C ALA A 36 -13.99 1.19 9.88
N MET A 37 -13.66 2.26 9.14
CA MET A 37 -14.13 3.62 9.45
C MET A 37 -15.65 3.75 9.31
N ILE A 38 -16.25 3.22 8.23
CA ILE A 38 -17.71 3.23 8.05
C ILE A 38 -18.38 2.44 9.18
N HIS A 39 -17.84 1.27 9.51
CA HIS A 39 -18.36 0.46 10.61
C HIS A 39 -18.25 1.20 11.96
N GLY A 40 -17.15 1.92 12.19
CA GLY A 40 -16.99 2.83 13.33
C GLY A 40 -18.07 3.91 13.40
N ILE A 41 -18.42 4.54 12.28
CA ILE A 41 -19.52 5.54 12.23
C ILE A 41 -20.85 4.89 12.62
N ILE A 42 -21.17 3.71 12.09
CA ILE A 42 -22.42 3.00 12.39
C ILE A 42 -22.49 2.64 13.89
N LEU A 43 -21.38 2.13 14.45
CA LEU A 43 -21.30 1.81 15.87
C LEU A 43 -21.37 3.07 16.75
N GLN A 44 -20.79 4.18 16.31
CA GLN A 44 -20.89 5.46 17.02
C GLN A 44 -22.34 5.93 17.15
N LEU A 45 -23.13 5.77 16.08
CA LEU A 45 -24.54 6.15 16.05
C LEU A 45 -25.43 5.27 16.93
N ASN A 46 -25.06 4.00 17.18
CA ASN A 46 -25.90 3.04 17.93
C ASN A 46 -25.44 2.78 19.37
N LEU A 47 -24.13 2.63 19.59
CA LEU A 47 -23.54 2.16 20.85
C LEU A 47 -22.70 3.24 21.55
N GLY A 48 -22.56 4.40 20.92
CA GLY A 48 -21.87 5.56 21.48
C GLY A 48 -20.41 5.71 21.01
N PHE A 49 -19.81 6.83 21.42
CA PHE A 49 -18.51 7.30 20.91
C PHE A 49 -17.36 6.30 21.12
N THR A 50 -17.33 5.58 22.24
CA THR A 50 -16.24 4.64 22.56
C THR A 50 -16.05 3.57 21.50
N TYR A 51 -17.13 2.96 21.02
CA TYR A 51 -17.06 1.92 19.99
C TYR A 51 -16.72 2.48 18.62
N GLY A 52 -17.22 3.68 18.30
CA GLY A 52 -16.81 4.40 17.10
C GLY A 52 -15.33 4.74 17.07
N PHE A 53 -14.79 5.19 18.21
CA PHE A 53 -13.38 5.52 18.38
C PHE A 53 -12.46 4.33 18.13
N VAL A 54 -12.82 3.14 18.63
CA VAL A 54 -12.07 1.91 18.33
C VAL A 54 -12.11 1.60 16.82
N GLY A 55 -13.26 1.78 16.16
CA GLY A 55 -13.37 1.62 14.71
C GLY A 55 -12.44 2.56 13.93
N TYR A 56 -12.32 3.82 14.35
CA TYR A 56 -11.38 4.77 13.74
C TYR A 56 -9.92 4.41 13.99
N LEU A 57 -9.56 3.96 15.20
CA LEU A 57 -8.19 3.49 15.50
C LEU A 57 -7.78 2.31 14.61
N ILE A 58 -8.68 1.33 14.45
CA ILE A 58 -8.46 0.18 13.58
C ILE A 58 -8.34 0.63 12.12
N GLY A 59 -9.21 1.53 11.66
CA GLY A 59 -9.14 2.08 10.31
C GLY A 59 -7.81 2.80 10.03
N LEU A 60 -7.33 3.61 10.98
CA LEU A 60 -6.04 4.30 10.88
C LEU A 60 -4.85 3.34 10.83
N LEU A 61 -4.88 2.24 11.60
CA LEU A 61 -3.85 1.19 11.54
C LEU A 61 -3.74 0.56 10.15
N PHE A 62 -4.88 0.22 9.53
CA PHE A 62 -4.89 -0.38 8.19
C PHE A 62 -4.46 0.60 7.10
N ILE A 63 -4.90 1.87 7.17
CA ILE A 63 -4.46 2.92 6.23
C ILE A 63 -2.96 3.19 6.41
N GLY A 64 -2.47 3.21 7.66
CA GLY A 64 -1.05 3.33 7.97
C GLY A 64 -0.23 2.19 7.38
N ALA A 65 -0.69 0.94 7.55
CA ALA A 65 -0.07 -0.24 6.94
C ALA A 65 -0.05 -0.15 5.40
N ALA A 66 -1.15 0.29 4.77
CA ALA A 66 -1.20 0.50 3.32
C ALA A 66 -0.17 1.55 2.86
N LYS A 67 -0.01 2.64 3.62
CA LYS A 67 0.98 3.69 3.34
C LYS A 67 2.42 3.16 3.50
N CYS A 68 2.69 2.34 4.52
CA CYS A 68 3.98 1.67 4.70
C CYS A 68 4.29 0.71 3.55
N CYS A 69 3.31 -0.07 3.06
CA CYS A 69 3.47 -0.91 1.87
C CYS A 69 3.82 -0.08 0.63
N LYS A 70 3.20 1.09 0.47
CA LYS A 70 3.49 2.01 -0.64
C LYS A 70 4.91 2.61 -0.56
N MET A 71 5.39 2.99 0.63
CA MET A 71 6.76 3.52 0.79
C MET A 71 7.82 2.45 0.48
N ARG A 72 7.62 1.21 0.93
CA ARG A 72 8.54 0.10 0.67
C ARG A 72 8.62 -0.27 -0.83
N MET A 73 7.55 -0.03 -1.57
CA MET A 73 7.53 -0.14 -3.05
C MET A 73 8.42 0.91 -3.73
N HIS A 74 8.54 2.11 -3.14
CA HIS A 74 9.35 3.20 -3.68
C HIS A 74 10.85 2.99 -3.43
N GLU A 75 11.23 2.41 -2.28
CA GLU A 75 12.62 2.11 -1.93
C GLU A 75 13.22 0.95 -2.76
N SER A 76 12.37 0.10 -3.31
CA SER A 76 12.75 -1.00 -4.22
C SER A 76 12.68 -0.61 -5.72
N CYS A 77 12.47 0.68 -6.02
CA CYS A 77 12.87 1.23 -7.30
C CYS A 77 14.33 1.66 -7.20
N CYS A 78 15.21 1.04 -8.02
CA CYS A 78 16.42 1.75 -8.44
C CYS A 78 16.01 3.17 -8.85
N PRO A 79 16.76 4.21 -8.42
CA PRO A 79 16.47 5.56 -8.84
C PRO A 79 16.53 5.65 -10.36
N ASP A 80 15.68 6.51 -10.89
CA ASP A 80 15.75 7.12 -12.19
C ASP A 80 15.53 6.28 -13.45
N TRP A 81 14.27 6.29 -13.90
CA TRP A 81 14.02 6.64 -15.30
C TRP A 81 13.59 8.10 -15.33
N HIS A 82 14.57 9.00 -15.24
CA HIS A 82 14.44 10.34 -15.80
C HIS A 82 13.78 10.20 -17.17
N MET A 83 12.69 10.94 -17.37
CA MET A 83 12.10 11.17 -18.68
C MET A 83 13.20 11.56 -19.66
N MET A 84 13.52 10.68 -20.62
CA MET A 84 14.03 11.17 -21.90
C MET A 84 12.82 11.80 -22.59
N LYS A 85 12.65 13.12 -22.37
CA LYS A 85 11.97 13.97 -23.32
C LYS A 85 12.93 14.07 -24.51
N ASP A 86 12.50 13.54 -25.65
CA ASP A 86 13.06 13.92 -26.95
C ASP A 86 12.80 15.42 -27.22
#